data_AF-A0A674J786-F1
#
_entry.id   AF-A0A674J786-F1
#
_cell.length_a   1.000
_cell.length_b   1.000
_cell.length_c   1.000
_cell.angle_alpha   90.00
_cell.angle_beta   90.00
_cell.angle_gamma   90.00
#
_symmetry.space_group_name_H-M   'P 1'
#
loop_
_entity.id
_entity.type
_entity.pdbx_description
1 polymer ?
#
loop_
_entity_poly.entity_id
_entity_poly.type
_entity_poly.pdbx_seq_one_letter_code
_entity_poly.pdbx_strand_id
1 'polypeptide(L)'
;PSRPLAAAWPRLPPVTVAAAESRCPHSLRYFYTAVSEPGPGLPQFIPVGYVDSQPIYHYDSETRRAESRAEWAKRSLDGTQREWWGEGS
;
A
#
# COMPACT_ATOMS: atom_id res chain seq x y z
N PRO A 1 -67.73 2.83 22.66
CA PRO A 1 -66.45 3.37 22.15
C PRO A 1 -65.29 2.84 23.01
N SER A 2 -64.48 1.97 22.44
CA SER A 2 -63.42 1.21 23.15
C SER A 2 -62.08 1.94 22.97
N ARG A 3 -61.41 2.31 24.08
CA ARG A 3 -60.02 2.81 24.03
C ARG A 3 -59.09 1.66 23.64
N PRO A 4 -58.13 1.82 22.72
CA PRO A 4 -57.17 0.76 22.45
C PRO A 4 -56.17 0.69 23.61
N LEU A 5 -55.86 -0.53 24.05
CA LEU A 5 -54.73 -0.78 24.95
C LEU A 5 -53.45 -0.47 24.17
N ALA A 6 -52.68 0.53 24.59
CA ALA A 6 -51.36 0.75 24.04
C ALA A 6 -50.45 -0.41 24.49
N ALA A 7 -50.16 -1.32 23.57
CA ALA A 7 -49.20 -2.39 23.78
C ALA A 7 -47.80 -1.76 23.95
N ALA A 8 -47.29 -1.76 25.19
CA ALA A 8 -45.94 -1.30 25.48
C ALA A 8 -44.94 -2.39 25.06
N TRP A 9 -44.28 -2.19 23.93
CA TRP A 9 -43.19 -3.07 23.50
C TRP A 9 -41.97 -2.84 24.39
N PRO A 10 -41.23 -3.89 24.81
CA PRO A 10 -40.03 -3.71 25.59
C PRO A 10 -38.97 -2.97 24.75
N ARG A 11 -38.44 -1.87 25.28
CA ARG A 11 -37.29 -1.18 24.68
C ARG A 11 -36.07 -2.07 24.87
N LEU A 12 -35.50 -2.56 23.78
CA LEU A 12 -34.21 -3.25 23.83
C LEU A 12 -33.11 -2.23 24.19
N PRO A 13 -32.13 -2.61 25.02
CA PRO A 13 -30.99 -1.74 25.29
C PRO A 13 -30.18 -1.52 24.00
N PRO A 14 -29.50 -0.37 23.86
CA PRO A 14 -28.61 -0.14 22.73
C PRO A 14 -27.47 -1.17 22.78
N VAL A 15 -27.32 -1.93 21.68
CA VAL A 15 -26.12 -2.76 21.49
C VAL A 15 -24.97 -1.81 21.21
N THR A 16 -24.17 -1.52 22.23
CA THR A 16 -22.92 -0.80 22.04
C THR A 16 -21.92 -1.77 21.41
N VAL A 17 -21.73 -1.67 20.10
CA VAL A 17 -20.58 -2.32 19.46
C VAL A 17 -19.35 -1.53 19.89
N ALA A 18 -18.56 -2.10 20.79
CA ALA A 18 -17.23 -1.59 21.08
C ALA A 18 -16.44 -1.64 19.76
N ALA A 19 -15.99 -0.48 19.27
CA ALA A 19 -15.10 -0.41 18.13
C ALA A 19 -13.78 -1.08 18.54
N ALA A 20 -13.61 -2.34 18.17
CA ALA A 20 -12.32 -2.99 18.25
C ALA A 20 -11.39 -2.25 17.28
N GLU A 21 -10.34 -1.62 17.80
CA GLU A 21 -9.27 -1.08 16.97
C GLU A 21 -8.67 -2.23 16.16
N SER A 22 -8.97 -2.25 14.87
CA SER A 22 -8.41 -3.24 13.96
C SER A 22 -6.96 -2.87 13.73
N ARG A 23 -6.06 -3.51 14.48
CA ARG A 23 -4.62 -3.40 14.25
C ARG A 23 -4.26 -4.27 13.03
N CYS A 24 -4.47 -3.73 11.84
CA CYS A 24 -4.06 -4.36 10.60
C CYS A 24 -2.53 -4.34 10.52
N PRO A 25 -1.85 -5.47 10.31
CA PRO A 25 -0.41 -5.49 10.12
C PRO A 25 -0.07 -4.78 8.80
N HIS A 26 1.00 -3.97 8.84
CA HIS A 26 1.60 -3.40 7.64
C HIS A 26 2.62 -4.36 7.03
N SER A 27 2.81 -4.31 5.71
CA SER A 27 3.77 -5.15 5.00
C SER A 27 4.63 -4.33 4.04
N LEU A 28 5.90 -4.69 3.91
CA LEU A 28 6.81 -4.19 2.89
C LEU A 28 7.22 -5.36 2.00
N ARG A 29 7.04 -5.25 0.68
CA ARG A 29 7.30 -6.32 -0.28
C ARG A 29 8.09 -5.81 -1.47
N TYR A 30 9.11 -6.56 -1.87
CA TYR A 30 9.87 -6.32 -3.09
C TYR A 30 9.70 -7.51 -4.04
N PHE A 31 9.36 -7.21 -5.29
CA PHE A 31 9.26 -8.19 -6.36
C PHE A 31 10.39 -7.94 -7.35
N TYR A 32 11.15 -8.97 -7.66
CA TYR A 32 12.26 -8.92 -8.60
C TYR A 32 11.93 -9.77 -9.80
N THR A 33 11.84 -9.13 -10.97
CA THR A 33 11.68 -9.84 -12.24
C THR A 33 13.01 -9.79 -12.97
N ALA A 34 13.52 -10.95 -13.38
CA ALA A 34 14.72 -11.08 -14.18
C ALA A 34 14.42 -11.96 -15.41
N VAL A 35 14.79 -11.49 -16.59
CA VAL A 35 14.62 -12.19 -17.86
C VAL A 35 16.01 -12.53 -18.39
N SER A 36 16.28 -13.81 -18.67
CA SER A 36 17.60 -14.24 -19.16
C SER A 36 17.88 -13.75 -20.58
N GLU A 37 16.87 -13.82 -21.44
CA GLU A 37 16.94 -13.43 -22.85
C GLU A 37 15.83 -12.42 -23.16
N PRO A 38 16.06 -11.12 -22.88
CA PRO A 38 15.08 -10.09 -23.13
C PRO A 38 14.90 -9.87 -24.65
N GLY A 39 13.64 -9.84 -25.10
CA GLY A 39 13.32 -9.39 -26.46
C GLY A 39 13.49 -7.87 -26.61
N PRO A 40 13.44 -7.34 -27.84
CA PRO A 40 13.50 -5.89 -28.07
C PRO A 40 12.42 -5.14 -27.27
N GLY A 41 12.82 -4.13 -26.50
CA GLY A 41 11.92 -3.31 -25.68
C GLY A 41 11.40 -3.97 -24.40
N LEU A 42 11.94 -5.13 -24.01
CA LEU A 42 11.65 -5.74 -22.72
C LEU A 42 12.83 -5.52 -21.75
N PRO A 43 12.61 -4.92 -20.58
CA PRO A 43 13.66 -4.79 -19.59
C PRO A 43 14.15 -6.15 -19.10
N GLN A 44 15.47 -6.32 -18.98
CA GLN A 44 16.07 -7.52 -18.44
C GLN A 44 15.78 -7.69 -16.94
N PHE A 45 15.68 -6.58 -16.22
CA PHE A 45 15.50 -6.58 -14.77
C PHE A 45 14.59 -5.45 -14.29
N ILE A 46 13.60 -5.82 -13.47
CA ILE A 46 12.57 -4.91 -12.93
C ILE A 46 12.31 -5.26 -11.46
N PRO A 47 12.87 -4.53 -10.49
CA PRO A 47 12.45 -4.57 -9.11
C PRO A 47 11.35 -3.53 -8.83
N VAL A 48 10.32 -3.95 -8.08
CA VAL A 48 9.21 -3.09 -7.64
C VAL A 48 8.98 -3.27 -6.15
N GLY A 49 8.90 -2.16 -5.41
CA GLY A 49 8.65 -2.14 -3.97
C GLY A 49 7.25 -1.66 -3.63
N TYR A 50 6.61 -2.30 -2.65
CA TYR A 50 5.27 -1.99 -2.15
C TYR A 50 5.25 -1.87 -0.64
N VAL A 51 4.59 -0.84 -0.11
CA VAL A 51 4.11 -0.81 1.27
C VAL A 51 2.61 -1.08 1.24
N ASP A 52 2.19 -2.13 1.92
CA ASP A 52 0.85 -2.70 1.86
C ASP A 52 0.47 -3.03 0.41
N SER A 53 -0.34 -2.19 -0.23
CA SER A 53 -0.73 -2.33 -1.64
C SER A 53 -0.29 -1.13 -2.49
N GLN A 54 0.44 -0.18 -1.92
CA GLN A 54 0.88 1.03 -2.60
C GLN A 54 2.31 0.85 -3.14
N PRO A 55 2.55 1.04 -4.45
CA PRO A 55 3.90 1.02 -5.00
C PRO A 55 4.67 2.23 -4.52
N ILE A 56 5.88 1.99 -4.03
CA ILE A 56 6.77 3.02 -3.47
C ILE A 56 8.03 3.19 -4.30
N TYR A 57 8.45 2.14 -5.02
CA TYR A 57 9.71 2.09 -5.75
C TYR A 57 9.53 1.29 -7.05
N HIS A 58 10.17 1.75 -8.11
CA HIS A 58 10.26 1.05 -9.39
C HIS A 58 11.64 1.30 -10.00
N TYR A 59 12.27 0.26 -10.52
CA TYR A 59 13.42 0.39 -11.41
C TYR A 59 13.24 -0.42 -12.67
N ASP A 60 13.83 0.07 -13.75
CA ASP A 60 13.82 -0.57 -15.04
C ASP A 60 15.24 -0.54 -15.62
N SER A 61 15.77 -1.71 -15.99
CA SER A 61 17.11 -1.84 -16.58
C SER A 61 17.26 -1.23 -17.98
N GLU A 62 16.18 -1.03 -18.72
CA GLU A 62 16.18 -0.36 -20.04
C GLU A 62 16.48 1.13 -19.86
N THR A 63 15.78 1.79 -18.93
CA THR A 63 15.98 3.22 -18.66
C THR A 63 17.09 3.48 -17.63
N ARG A 64 17.48 2.46 -16.87
CA ARG A 64 18.39 2.49 -15.72
C ARG A 64 18.03 3.55 -14.69
N ARG A 65 16.72 3.75 -14.46
CA ARG A 65 16.21 4.74 -13.52
C ARG A 65 15.54 4.08 -12.34
N ALA A 66 15.91 4.52 -11.15
CA ALA A 66 15.22 4.27 -9.91
C ALA A 66 14.21 5.39 -9.66
N GLU A 67 12.93 5.04 -9.52
CA GLU A 67 11.83 5.98 -9.36
C GLU A 67 11.05 5.73 -8.08
N SER A 68 10.90 6.78 -7.29
CA SER A 68 9.98 6.81 -6.16
C SER A 68 8.55 7.03 -6.66
N ARG A 69 7.65 6.09 -6.39
CA ARG A 69 6.28 6.08 -6.94
C ARG A 69 5.22 6.70 -6.01
N ALA A 70 5.47 6.78 -4.71
CA ALA A 70 4.58 7.44 -3.76
C ALA A 70 5.09 8.85 -3.39
N GLU A 71 4.19 9.84 -3.27
CA GLU A 71 4.56 11.22 -2.92
C GLU A 71 5.25 11.32 -1.56
N TRP A 72 4.78 10.56 -0.58
CA TRP A 72 5.43 10.48 0.73
C TRP A 72 6.83 9.86 0.62
N ALA A 73 7.04 8.87 -0.24
CA ALA A 73 8.33 8.25 -0.46
C ALA A 73 9.30 9.23 -1.14
N LYS A 74 8.83 9.98 -2.14
CA LYS A 74 9.60 11.07 -2.77
C LYS A 74 10.06 12.09 -1.73
N ARG A 75 9.14 12.55 -0.87
CA ARG A 75 9.44 13.54 0.17
C ARG A 75 10.42 13.00 1.22
N SER A 76 10.27 11.74 1.63
CA SER A 76 11.20 11.09 2.57
C SER A 76 12.58 10.87 1.96
N LEU A 77 12.65 10.66 0.64
CA LEU A 77 13.89 10.39 -0.08
C LEU A 77 14.55 11.64 -0.67
N ASP A 78 13.95 12.83 -0.62
CA ASP A 78 14.48 14.05 -1.26
C ASP A 78 15.90 14.44 -0.78
N GLY A 79 16.25 14.11 0.48
CA GLY A 79 17.61 14.24 1.02
C GLY A 79 18.49 12.99 0.86
N THR A 80 17.89 11.81 0.75
CA THR A 80 18.54 10.50 0.94
C THR A 80 18.68 9.71 -0.37
N GLN A 81 17.97 10.09 -1.43
CA GLN A 81 17.97 9.44 -2.75
C GLN A 81 19.35 9.52 -3.42
N ARG A 82 20.08 10.63 -3.23
CA ARG A 82 21.47 10.77 -3.70
C ARG A 82 22.46 9.87 -2.97
N GLU A 83 22.18 9.51 -1.73
CA GLU A 83 23.04 8.65 -0.91
C GLU A 83 22.75 7.16 -1.15
N TRP A 84 21.49 6.79 -1.42
CA TRP A 84 21.08 5.40 -1.63
C TRP A 84 21.15 4.93 -3.07
N TRP A 85 20.97 5.83 -4.04
CA TRP A 85 20.98 5.51 -5.47
C TRP A 85 22.10 6.22 -6.23
N GLY A 86 23.01 6.89 -5.51
CA GLY A 86 24.18 7.54 -6.08
C GLY A 86 25.35 6.57 -6.26
N GLU A 87 25.87 6.53 -7.49
CA GLU A 87 27.15 5.96 -7.92
C GLU A 87 27.60 4.63 -7.28
N GLY A 88 27.41 3.53 -8.01
CA GLY A 88 28.18 2.29 -7.82
C GLY A 88 27.41 1.10 -7.25
N SER A 89 26.70 0.39 -8.13
CA SER A 89 26.50 -1.06 -8.08
C SER A 89 26.24 -1.58 -9.48
#